data_AF-A0A2E9D3D1-F1
#
_entry.id   AF-A0A2E9D3D1-F1
#
_cell.length_a   1.000
_cell.length_b   1.000
_cell.length_c   1.000
_cell.angle_alpha   90.00
_cell.angle_beta   90.00
_cell.angle_gamma   90.00
#
_symmetry.space_group_name_H-M   'P 1'
#
loop_
_entity.id
_entity.type
_entity.pdbx_description
1 polymer ?
#
loop_
_entity_poly.entity_id
_entity_poly.type
_entity_poly.pdbx_seq_one_letter_code
_entity_poly.pdbx_strand_id
1 'polypeptide(L)'
;MNFSLTNNLRKAIRTLLRVTLLVTAALTVGCSAGVDDDLMEYVDDVKARQGGRIDPLPQIKPYETFRYTAEEIRSPFLPDRPNAPSSISGPTPVQERNKEYLEQFPLDTLMMVGTLDRKGLTFGLVRTQDGMVHRVTSGNYLGQNDGRIVAINTAEIQLEELVADGIGGFYSRSAQVGLSD
;
A
#
# COMPACT_ATOMS: atom_id res chain seq x y z
N MET A 1 -50.34 -100.65 58.22
CA MET A 1 -48.93 -100.34 57.83
C MET A 1 -48.93 -99.28 56.73
N ASN A 2 -49.04 -97.98 57.04
CA ASN A 2 -49.13 -96.90 56.03
C ASN A 2 -48.16 -95.73 56.29
N PHE A 3 -46.92 -96.01 56.72
CA PHE A 3 -45.94 -94.95 57.05
C PHE A 3 -44.70 -94.89 56.13
N SER A 4 -44.53 -95.84 55.20
CA SER A 4 -43.31 -95.91 54.35
C SER A 4 -43.43 -95.15 53.01
N LEU A 5 -44.64 -94.98 52.46
CA LEU A 5 -44.81 -94.37 51.12
C LEU A 5 -44.63 -92.84 51.10
N THR A 6 -44.93 -92.13 52.19
CA THR A 6 -44.92 -90.66 52.22
C THR A 6 -43.51 -90.06 52.24
N ASN A 7 -42.52 -90.82 52.72
CA ASN A 7 -41.14 -90.34 52.87
C ASN A 7 -40.35 -90.38 51.55
N ASN A 8 -40.60 -91.39 50.72
CA ASN A 8 -39.96 -91.53 49.41
C ASN A 8 -40.50 -90.49 48.41
N LEU A 9 -41.80 -90.17 48.47
CA LEU A 9 -42.40 -89.15 47.61
C LEU A 9 -41.85 -87.74 47.92
N ARG A 10 -41.66 -87.40 49.21
CA ARG A 10 -41.06 -86.12 49.64
C ARG A 10 -39.59 -86.01 49.27
N LYS A 11 -38.83 -87.12 49.28
CA LYS A 11 -37.44 -87.15 48.81
C LYS A 11 -37.35 -86.92 47.31
N ALA A 12 -38.20 -87.58 46.52
CA ALA A 12 -38.26 -87.43 45.06
C ALA A 12 -38.59 -86.00 44.62
N ILE A 13 -39.54 -85.34 45.29
CA ILE A 13 -39.91 -83.94 45.00
C ILE A 13 -38.74 -83.00 45.33
N ARG A 14 -38.01 -83.24 46.43
CA ARG A 14 -36.83 -82.42 46.79
C ARG A 14 -35.66 -82.61 45.84
N THR A 15 -35.43 -83.82 45.32
CA THR A 15 -34.40 -84.04 44.28
C THR A 15 -34.82 -83.43 42.96
N LEU A 16 -36.09 -83.55 42.54
CA LEU A 16 -36.60 -82.88 41.34
C LEU A 16 -36.48 -81.35 41.42
N LEU A 17 -36.84 -80.75 42.57
CA LEU A 17 -36.76 -79.30 42.77
C LEU A 17 -35.31 -78.79 42.81
N ARG A 18 -34.37 -79.58 43.33
CA ARG A 18 -32.94 -79.28 43.28
C ARG A 18 -32.39 -79.38 41.87
N VAL A 19 -32.83 -80.37 41.10
CA VAL A 19 -32.41 -80.55 39.70
C VAL A 19 -32.95 -79.42 38.82
N THR A 20 -34.22 -79.04 38.95
CA THR A 20 -34.75 -77.89 38.20
C THR A 20 -34.06 -76.59 38.57
N LEU A 21 -33.77 -76.34 39.86
CA LEU A 21 -33.01 -75.17 40.29
C LEU A 21 -31.61 -75.12 39.65
N LEU A 22 -30.92 -76.27 39.61
CA LEU A 22 -29.60 -76.40 39.00
C LEU A 22 -29.63 -76.17 37.48
N VAL A 23 -30.65 -76.68 36.79
CA VAL A 23 -30.83 -76.47 35.35
C VAL A 23 -31.15 -75.01 35.05
N THR A 24 -32.03 -74.36 35.84
CA THR A 24 -32.32 -72.93 35.66
C THR A 24 -31.10 -72.05 35.91
N ALA A 25 -30.28 -72.37 36.91
CA ALA A 25 -29.04 -71.64 37.18
C ALA A 25 -28.01 -71.82 36.06
N ALA A 26 -27.92 -73.01 35.46
CA ALA A 26 -27.04 -73.27 34.32
C ALA A 26 -27.47 -72.51 33.06
N LEU A 27 -28.78 -72.37 32.83
CA LEU A 27 -29.33 -71.65 31.67
C LEU A 27 -29.13 -70.12 31.76
N THR A 28 -28.94 -69.56 32.96
CA THR A 28 -28.72 -68.11 33.13
C THR A 28 -27.27 -67.64 32.93
N VAL A 29 -26.31 -68.55 32.74
CA VAL A 29 -24.87 -68.20 32.56
C VAL A 29 -24.57 -67.62 31.16
N GLY A 30 -25.52 -67.64 30.22
CA GLY A 30 -25.31 -67.18 28.85
C GLY A 30 -25.69 -65.72 28.53
N CYS A 31 -26.27 -64.96 29.46
CA CYS A 31 -26.82 -63.63 29.16
C CYS A 31 -25.79 -62.46 29.19
N SER A 32 -24.50 -62.74 29.30
CA SER A 32 -23.45 -61.70 29.36
C SER A 32 -22.20 -62.03 28.53
N ALA A 33 -22.32 -62.89 27.53
CA ALA A 33 -21.18 -63.27 26.69
C ALA A 33 -21.07 -62.35 25.46
N GLY A 34 -20.20 -61.34 25.55
CA GLY A 34 -19.29 -60.99 24.45
C GLY A 34 -19.75 -59.99 23.39
N VAL A 35 -20.61 -59.02 23.69
CA VAL A 35 -20.94 -57.93 22.74
C VAL A 35 -20.01 -56.71 22.87
N ASP A 36 -19.21 -56.63 23.95
CA ASP A 36 -18.37 -55.46 24.21
C ASP A 36 -16.86 -55.72 24.03
N ASP A 37 -16.43 -56.98 23.83
CA ASP A 37 -15.01 -57.33 23.71
C ASP A 37 -14.37 -56.74 22.44
N ASP A 38 -15.09 -56.74 21.31
CA ASP A 38 -14.62 -56.15 20.05
C ASP A 38 -14.55 -54.62 20.11
N LEU A 39 -15.52 -53.99 20.79
CA LEU A 39 -15.55 -52.56 21.03
C LEU A 39 -14.43 -52.15 21.98
N MET A 40 -14.17 -52.93 23.04
CA MET A 40 -13.06 -52.69 23.96
C MET A 40 -11.71 -52.85 23.25
N GLU A 41 -11.55 -53.88 22.41
CA GLU A 41 -10.35 -54.07 21.59
C GLU A 41 -10.12 -52.90 20.62
N TYR A 42 -11.18 -52.42 19.95
CA TYR A 42 -11.10 -51.25 19.07
C TYR A 42 -10.76 -49.96 19.84
N VAL A 43 -11.34 -49.77 21.03
CA VAL A 43 -11.03 -48.62 21.89
C VAL A 43 -9.58 -48.65 22.34
N ASP A 44 -9.07 -49.83 22.70
CA ASP A 44 -7.67 -49.99 23.11
C ASP A 44 -6.71 -49.79 21.93
N ASP A 45 -7.04 -50.27 20.73
CA ASP A 45 -6.28 -49.97 19.50
C ASP A 45 -6.24 -48.46 19.22
N VAL A 46 -7.40 -47.77 19.28
CA VAL A 46 -7.47 -46.33 19.03
C VAL A 46 -6.69 -45.52 20.06
N LYS A 47 -6.73 -45.92 21.34
CA LYS A 47 -5.93 -45.30 22.41
C LYS A 47 -4.43 -45.57 22.27
N ALA A 48 -4.06 -46.73 21.73
CA ALA A 48 -2.66 -47.10 21.51
C ALA A 48 -2.02 -46.37 20.32
N ARG A 49 -2.82 -45.78 19.42
CA ARG A 49 -2.32 -44.96 18.31
C ARG A 49 -1.60 -43.73 18.86
N GLN A 50 -0.32 -43.62 18.52
CA GLN A 50 0.48 -42.45 18.89
C GLN A 50 -0.09 -41.21 18.21
N GLY A 51 -0.29 -40.14 18.98
CA GLY A 51 -0.75 -38.86 18.45
C GLY A 51 0.19 -38.38 17.34
N GLY A 52 -0.40 -37.91 16.23
CA GLY A 52 0.36 -37.31 15.14
C GLY A 52 1.13 -36.07 15.61
N ARG A 53 2.22 -35.75 14.91
CA ARG A 53 3.00 -34.55 15.20
C ARG A 53 2.14 -33.31 14.90
N ILE A 54 1.76 -32.58 15.95
CA ILE A 54 1.06 -31.30 15.82
C ILE A 54 2.11 -30.27 15.41
N ASP A 55 1.83 -29.51 14.34
CA ASP A 55 2.72 -28.43 13.95
C ASP A 55 2.77 -27.38 15.06
N PRO A 56 3.97 -26.94 15.47
CA PRO A 56 4.11 -25.94 16.50
C PRO A 56 3.42 -24.65 16.08
N LEU A 57 2.87 -23.91 17.05
CA LEU A 57 2.31 -22.60 16.77
C LEU A 57 3.37 -21.72 16.06
N PRO A 58 2.95 -20.94 15.05
CA PRO A 58 3.86 -20.04 14.36
C PRO A 58 4.47 -19.08 15.38
N GLN A 59 5.79 -18.93 15.32
CA GLN A 59 6.48 -17.99 16.19
C GLN A 59 6.17 -16.56 15.75
N ILE A 60 5.66 -15.75 16.68
CA ILE A 60 5.47 -14.32 16.47
C ILE A 60 6.87 -13.71 16.31
N LYS A 61 7.17 -13.19 15.11
CA LYS A 61 8.42 -12.47 14.87
C LYS A 61 8.41 -11.20 15.72
N PRO A 62 9.46 -10.93 16.53
CA PRO A 62 9.58 -9.67 17.22
C PRO A 62 9.54 -8.51 16.24
N TYR A 63 8.91 -7.41 16.66
CA TYR A 63 8.96 -6.16 15.89
C TYR A 63 10.40 -5.64 15.88
N GLU A 64 10.99 -5.51 14.70
CA GLU A 64 12.30 -4.88 14.53
C GLU A 64 12.12 -3.37 14.63
N THR A 65 12.64 -2.78 15.70
CA THR A 65 12.64 -1.33 15.85
C THR A 65 13.71 -0.74 14.94
N PHE A 66 13.29 -0.03 13.90
CA PHE A 66 14.21 0.73 13.08
C PHE A 66 14.69 1.96 13.87
N ARG A 67 15.95 1.97 14.27
CA ARG A 67 16.55 3.15 14.91
C ARG A 67 16.92 4.15 13.81
N TYR A 68 16.30 5.32 13.84
CA TYR A 68 16.63 6.40 12.91
C TYR A 68 17.99 7.02 13.28
N THR A 69 19.04 6.64 12.57
CA THR A 69 20.41 7.12 12.78
C THR A 69 20.75 8.27 11.81
N ALA A 70 19.91 9.30 11.73
CA ALA A 70 20.20 10.48 10.91
C ALA A 70 20.71 11.68 11.71
N GLU A 71 21.00 11.51 13.01
CA GLU A 71 21.57 12.56 13.86
C GLU A 71 22.96 13.01 13.36
N GLU A 72 23.71 12.10 12.72
CA GLU A 72 25.03 12.39 12.12
C GLU A 72 24.92 12.86 10.64
N ILE A 73 23.73 12.80 10.05
CA ILE A 73 23.50 13.22 8.66
C ILE A 73 23.06 14.69 8.68
N ARG A 74 23.62 15.50 7.77
CA ARG A 74 23.21 16.89 7.59
C ARG A 74 21.68 16.96 7.43
N SER A 75 21.03 17.84 8.20
CA SER A 75 19.57 17.99 8.14
C SER A 75 19.12 18.28 6.71
N PRO A 76 18.14 17.53 6.17
CA PRO A 76 17.59 17.77 4.83
C PRO A 76 16.82 19.09 4.74
N PHE A 77 16.55 19.74 5.88
CA PHE A 77 15.89 21.05 5.96
C PHE A 77 16.86 22.22 6.09
N LEU A 78 18.17 21.94 6.17
CA LEU A 78 19.17 23.00 6.06
C LEU A 78 19.36 23.32 4.57
N PRO A 79 19.09 24.57 4.13
CA PRO A 79 19.36 24.98 2.75
C PRO A 79 20.82 24.70 2.43
N ASP A 80 21.08 24.10 1.27
CA ASP A 80 22.44 23.81 0.83
C ASP A 80 23.15 25.15 0.59
N ARG A 81 24.05 25.52 1.51
CA ARG A 81 24.82 26.76 1.39
C ARG A 81 26.14 26.36 0.77
N PRO A 82 26.42 26.71 -0.49
CA PRO A 82 27.75 26.50 -1.04
C PRO A 82 28.74 27.32 -0.18
N ASN A 83 29.69 26.64 0.46
CA ASN A 83 30.82 27.26 1.18
C ASN A 83 31.83 27.92 0.23
N ALA A 84 31.46 28.20 -1.02
CA ALA A 84 32.28 28.95 -1.94
C ALA A 84 32.06 30.46 -1.68
N PRO A 85 33.12 31.29 -1.70
CA PRO A 85 32.94 32.73 -1.76
C PRO A 85 31.99 33.03 -2.91
N SER A 86 30.99 33.86 -2.65
CA SER A 86 29.90 34.24 -3.55
C SER A 86 30.42 34.88 -4.84
N SER A 87 30.97 34.08 -5.75
CA SER A 87 30.73 34.32 -7.16
C SER A 87 29.30 33.87 -7.37
N ILE A 88 28.36 34.81 -7.35
CA ILE A 88 27.02 34.59 -7.92
C ILE A 88 27.26 34.38 -9.42
N SER A 89 27.70 33.18 -9.79
CA SER A 89 27.91 32.75 -11.17
C SER A 89 26.57 32.25 -11.67
N GLY A 90 25.66 33.20 -11.88
CA GLY A 90 24.34 32.96 -12.42
C GLY A 90 23.92 34.19 -13.23
N PRO A 91 23.06 34.02 -14.25
CA PRO A 91 22.49 35.16 -14.96
C PRO A 91 21.82 36.11 -13.97
N THR A 92 22.10 37.41 -14.05
CA THR A 92 21.47 38.41 -13.19
C THR A 92 20.34 39.12 -13.93
N PRO A 93 19.23 39.45 -13.26
CA PRO A 93 18.18 40.28 -13.84
C PRO A 93 18.76 41.64 -14.24
N VAL A 94 18.46 42.07 -15.46
CA VAL A 94 18.93 43.35 -15.99
C VAL A 94 18.15 44.48 -15.32
N GLN A 95 18.78 45.20 -14.39
CA GLN A 95 18.13 46.26 -13.61
C GLN A 95 18.07 47.62 -14.33
N GLU A 96 18.92 47.84 -15.33
CA GLU A 96 19.04 49.14 -16.02
C GLU A 96 18.02 49.35 -17.16
N ARG A 97 17.03 48.47 -17.30
CA ARG A 97 16.03 48.55 -18.37
C ARG A 97 14.65 48.94 -17.83
N ASN A 98 13.88 49.64 -18.66
CA ASN A 98 12.46 49.82 -18.41
C ASN A 98 11.74 48.49 -18.61
N LYS A 99 10.88 48.13 -17.65
CA LYS A 99 10.03 46.94 -17.77
C LYS A 99 8.97 47.16 -18.86
N GLU A 100 8.75 46.13 -19.65
CA GLU A 100 7.67 46.04 -20.62
C GLU A 100 6.34 45.76 -19.92
N TYR A 101 5.23 46.15 -20.56
CA TYR A 101 3.89 46.00 -19.98
C TYR A 101 3.55 44.53 -19.66
N LEU A 102 4.02 43.59 -20.47
CA LEU A 102 3.72 42.16 -20.30
C LEU A 102 4.50 41.49 -19.17
N GLU A 103 5.46 42.18 -18.55
CA GLU A 103 6.21 41.68 -17.40
C GLU A 103 5.46 41.81 -16.07
N GLN A 104 4.37 42.58 -16.04
CA GLN A 104 3.55 42.69 -14.84
C GLN A 104 2.67 41.45 -14.62
N PHE A 105 2.47 40.64 -15.66
CA PHE A 105 1.61 39.47 -15.64
C PHE A 105 2.42 38.20 -15.38
N PRO A 106 1.89 37.24 -14.61
CA PRO A 106 2.42 35.89 -14.54
C PRO A 106 2.42 35.21 -15.92
N LEU A 107 3.46 34.44 -16.25
CA LEU A 107 3.62 33.87 -17.59
C LEU A 107 2.48 32.91 -17.97
N ASP A 108 1.97 32.16 -16.99
CA ASP A 108 0.85 31.24 -17.10
C ASP A 108 -0.49 31.92 -17.44
N THR A 109 -0.62 33.23 -17.18
CA THR A 109 -1.81 34.01 -17.54
C THR A 109 -1.76 34.58 -18.96
N LEU A 110 -0.60 34.50 -19.62
CA LEU A 110 -0.39 34.98 -20.98
C LEU A 110 -0.70 33.85 -21.97
N MET A 111 -1.45 34.16 -23.01
CA MET A 111 -1.82 33.21 -24.05
C MET A 111 -1.40 33.71 -25.42
N MET A 112 -0.75 32.89 -26.24
CA MET A 112 -0.46 33.26 -27.62
C MET A 112 -1.75 33.10 -28.44
N VAL A 113 -2.11 34.11 -29.21
CA VAL A 113 -3.30 34.05 -30.09
C VAL A 113 -2.95 33.93 -31.57
N GLY A 114 -1.68 34.09 -31.92
CA GLY A 114 -1.20 33.87 -33.28
C GLY A 114 0.08 34.65 -33.60
N THR A 115 0.44 34.67 -34.87
CA THR A 115 1.55 35.46 -35.41
C THR A 115 1.06 36.49 -36.41
N LEU A 116 1.79 37.60 -36.52
CA LEU A 116 1.54 38.66 -37.47
C LEU A 116 2.83 38.99 -38.21
N ASP A 117 2.85 38.78 -39.51
CA ASP A 117 3.96 39.22 -40.36
C ASP A 117 3.68 40.61 -40.92
N ARG A 118 4.60 41.55 -40.66
CA ARG A 118 4.47 42.92 -41.18
C ARG A 118 5.83 43.49 -41.52
N LYS A 119 5.98 43.95 -42.77
CA LYS A 119 7.23 44.55 -43.29
C LYS A 119 8.46 43.63 -43.13
N GLY A 120 8.27 42.32 -43.29
CA GLY A 120 9.35 41.33 -43.16
C GLY A 120 9.77 41.02 -41.72
N LEU A 121 9.02 41.50 -40.73
CA LEU A 121 9.19 41.13 -39.32
C LEU A 121 8.01 40.28 -38.85
N THR A 122 8.33 39.14 -38.24
CA THR A 122 7.35 38.26 -37.59
C THR A 122 7.13 38.70 -36.15
N PHE A 123 5.88 38.95 -35.81
CA PHE A 123 5.47 39.28 -34.46
C PHE A 123 4.62 38.17 -33.85
N GLY A 124 4.78 37.93 -32.56
CA GLY A 124 3.85 37.14 -31.76
C GLY A 124 2.72 38.02 -31.25
N LEU A 125 1.51 37.48 -31.19
CA LEU A 125 0.36 38.12 -30.57
C LEU A 125 0.07 37.40 -29.26
N VAL A 126 0.13 38.14 -28.15
CA VAL A 126 -0.09 37.62 -26.79
C VAL A 126 -1.31 38.32 -26.20
N ARG A 127 -2.26 37.53 -25.71
CA ARG A 127 -3.42 38.00 -24.98
C ARG A 127 -3.18 37.87 -23.48
N THR A 128 -3.50 38.93 -22.74
CA THR A 128 -3.51 38.99 -21.28
C THR A 128 -4.87 38.54 -20.72
N GLN A 129 -4.95 38.27 -19.41
CA GLN A 129 -6.20 37.82 -18.77
C GLN A 129 -7.37 38.82 -18.89
N ASP A 130 -7.06 40.11 -19.03
CA ASP A 130 -8.04 41.19 -19.28
C ASP A 130 -8.57 41.20 -20.73
N GLY A 131 -8.06 40.32 -21.60
CA GLY A 131 -8.47 40.18 -23.00
C GLY A 131 -7.72 41.10 -23.97
N MET A 132 -6.81 41.95 -23.50
CA MET A 132 -6.03 42.83 -24.36
C MET A 132 -4.96 42.04 -25.14
N VAL A 133 -4.80 42.35 -26.42
CA VAL A 133 -3.81 41.68 -27.29
C VAL A 133 -2.64 42.62 -27.53
N HIS A 134 -1.45 42.13 -27.17
CA HIS A 134 -0.19 42.81 -27.34
C HIS A 134 0.67 42.12 -28.40
N ARG A 135 1.43 42.92 -29.11
CA ARG A 135 2.34 42.46 -30.15
C ARG A 135 3.76 42.44 -29.61
N VAL A 136 4.44 41.31 -29.77
CA VAL A 136 5.80 41.08 -29.26
C VAL A 136 6.72 40.61 -30.40
N THR A 137 8.01 40.84 -30.26
CA THR A 137 9.05 40.39 -31.20
C THR A 137 10.20 39.72 -30.44
N SER A 138 11.09 39.04 -31.17
CA SER A 138 12.31 38.46 -30.59
C SER A 138 13.08 39.49 -29.77
N GLY A 139 13.48 39.12 -28.55
CA GLY A 139 14.18 40.00 -27.61
C GLY A 139 13.28 40.83 -26.69
N ASN A 140 11.95 40.85 -26.89
CA ASN A 140 11.03 41.41 -25.89
C ASN A 140 10.97 40.54 -24.62
N TYR A 141 10.40 41.11 -23.57
CA TYR A 141 10.27 40.48 -22.26
C TYR A 141 8.81 40.25 -21.88
N LEU A 142 8.54 39.07 -21.35
CA LEU A 142 7.22 38.60 -20.93
C LEU A 142 7.34 37.98 -19.55
N GLY A 143 6.27 38.05 -18.76
CA GLY A 143 6.25 37.37 -17.47
C GLY A 143 7.03 38.10 -16.38
N GLN A 144 6.69 37.81 -15.13
CA GLN A 144 7.34 38.41 -13.96
C GLN A 144 8.78 37.96 -13.74
N ASN A 145 9.19 36.84 -14.36
CA ASN A 145 10.50 36.22 -14.20
C ASN A 145 11.49 36.64 -15.30
N ASP A 146 11.42 37.89 -15.77
CA ASP A 146 12.33 38.42 -16.80
C ASP A 146 12.41 37.53 -18.07
N GLY A 147 11.27 37.00 -18.52
CA GLY A 147 11.18 36.04 -19.61
C GLY A 147 11.51 36.63 -20.98
N ARG A 148 12.74 36.44 -21.47
CA ARG A 148 13.21 37.00 -22.74
C ARG A 148 12.83 36.09 -23.92
N ILE A 149 12.13 36.64 -24.91
CA ILE A 149 11.75 35.91 -26.12
C ILE A 149 12.98 35.56 -26.95
N VAL A 150 13.18 34.27 -27.19
CA VAL A 150 14.27 33.71 -28.01
C VAL A 150 13.79 33.46 -29.44
N ALA A 151 12.58 32.94 -29.61
CA ALA A 151 12.01 32.64 -30.92
C ALA A 151 10.48 32.74 -30.93
N ILE A 152 9.91 33.00 -32.10
CA ILE A 152 8.47 33.08 -32.33
C ILE A 152 8.14 32.15 -33.50
N ASN A 153 7.35 31.13 -33.23
CA ASN A 153 6.86 30.16 -34.22
C ASN A 153 5.35 30.35 -34.42
N THR A 154 4.76 29.67 -35.42
CA THR A 154 3.31 29.75 -35.68
C THR A 154 2.45 29.17 -34.54
N ALA A 155 3.00 28.22 -33.78
CA ALA A 155 2.29 27.50 -32.72
C ALA A 155 2.67 27.95 -31.30
N GLU A 156 3.80 28.63 -31.12
CA GLU A 156 4.31 28.98 -29.78
C GLU A 156 5.33 30.13 -29.82
N ILE A 157 5.47 30.80 -28.68
CA ILE A 157 6.55 31.75 -28.40
C ILE A 157 7.50 31.08 -27.40
N GLN A 158 8.78 30.95 -27.77
CA GLN A 158 9.83 30.37 -26.93
C GLN A 158 10.62 31.47 -26.22
N LEU A 159 10.87 31.29 -24.93
CA LEU A 159 11.56 32.28 -24.10
C LEU A 159 12.40 31.64 -22.99
N GLU A 160 13.30 32.44 -22.42
CA GLU A 160 14.13 32.07 -21.27
C GLU A 160 13.78 32.96 -20.06
N GLU A 161 13.32 32.34 -18.97
CA GLU A 161 13.01 33.01 -17.70
C GLU A 161 14.19 32.93 -16.72
N LEU A 162 14.39 33.98 -15.91
CA LEU A 162 15.28 33.94 -14.76
C LEU A 162 14.48 33.60 -13.50
N VAL A 163 14.75 32.41 -12.94
CA VAL A 163 14.10 31.94 -11.72
C VAL A 163 15.09 31.96 -10.55
N ALA A 164 14.65 32.42 -9.38
CA ALA A 164 15.48 32.44 -8.18
C ALA A 164 15.80 31.01 -7.71
N ASP A 165 17.05 30.76 -7.33
CA ASP A 165 17.54 29.46 -6.85
C ASP A 165 17.26 29.19 -5.36
N GLY A 166 16.75 30.19 -4.64
CA GLY A 166 16.46 30.12 -3.20
C GLY A 166 17.64 30.42 -2.26
N ILE A 167 18.86 30.58 -2.78
CA ILE A 167 20.07 30.95 -2.03
C ILE A 167 20.63 32.33 -2.43
N GLY A 168 19.90 33.06 -3.28
CA GLY A 168 20.18 34.44 -3.66
C GLY A 168 20.75 34.61 -5.08
N GLY A 169 20.87 33.51 -5.83
CA GLY A 169 21.18 33.52 -7.25
C GLY A 169 19.95 33.30 -8.13
N PHE A 170 20.17 33.32 -9.43
CA PHE A 170 19.16 33.00 -10.43
C PHE A 170 19.72 31.98 -11.42
N TYR A 171 18.84 31.19 -12.03
CA TYR A 171 19.16 30.29 -13.13
C TYR A 171 18.20 30.53 -14.30
N SER A 172 18.67 30.29 -15.53
CA SER A 172 17.83 30.39 -16.74
C SER A 172 16.99 29.13 -16.89
N ARG A 173 15.69 29.29 -17.14
CA ARG A 173 14.73 28.22 -17.41
C ARG A 173 14.07 28.46 -18.76
N SER A 174 14.13 27.47 -19.65
CA SER A 174 13.37 27.52 -20.90
C SER A 174 11.86 27.40 -20.61
N ALA A 175 11.07 28.26 -21.24
CA ALA A 175 9.62 28.28 -21.16
C ALA A 175 9.01 28.59 -22.53
N GLN A 176 7.71 28.32 -22.65
CA GLN A 176 6.97 28.57 -23.89
C GLN A 176 5.53 28.99 -23.60
N VAL A 177 5.02 29.88 -24.45
CA VAL A 177 3.60 30.26 -24.48
C VAL A 177 2.99 29.69 -25.75
N GLY A 178 2.13 28.69 -25.60
CA GLY A 178 1.47 28.02 -26.73
C GLY A 178 0.27 28.79 -27.27
N LEU A 179 -0.07 28.50 -28.52
CA LEU A 179 -1.28 28.99 -29.17
C LEU A 179 -2.53 28.53 -28.40
N SER A 180 -3.43 29.46 -28.10
CA SER A 180 -4.73 29.17 -27.49
C SER A 180 -5.63 28.46 -28.50
N ASP A 181 -6.18 27.30 -28.13
CA ASP A 181 -7.24 26.59 -28.87
C ASP A 181 -8.55 27.38 -28.96
#